data_AF-A0A7S0JZB5-F1
#
_entry.id   AF-A0A7S0JZB5-F1
#
_cell.length_a   1.000
_cell.length_b   1.000
_cell.length_c   1.000
_cell.angle_alpha   90.00
_cell.angle_beta   90.00
_cell.angle_gamma   90.00
#
_symmetry.space_group_name_H-M   'P 1'
#
loop_
_entity.id
_entity.type
_entity.pdbx_description
1 polymer ?
#
loop_
_entity_poly.entity_id
_entity_poly.type
_entity_poly.pdbx_seq_one_letter_code
_entity_poly.pdbx_strand_id
1 'polypeptide(L)'
;EVDPEYFTGVQSEVTPSMRAVLADWMHSLHVSWGLRPETLYGALQLVDRYLTHHAVSRSRLQLVAIAALMASCKLEEQHPPSLADFAASTRDTYSVSEVRRAEM
;
A
#
# COMPACT_ATOMS: atom_id res chain seq x y z
N GLU A 1 -15.54 5.03 6.13
CA GLU A 1 -15.02 6.41 6.22
C GLU A 1 -13.63 6.32 6.85
N VAL A 2 -12.70 7.21 6.50
CA VAL A 2 -11.36 7.21 7.13
C VAL A 2 -11.46 8.04 8.40
N ASP A 3 -11.17 7.42 9.55
CA ASP A 3 -11.16 8.11 10.85
C ASP A 3 -9.83 8.87 11.01
N PRO A 4 -9.82 10.21 11.12
CA PRO A 4 -8.57 10.95 11.27
C PRO A 4 -7.76 10.58 12.54
N GLU A 5 -8.39 9.91 13.52
CA GLU A 5 -7.77 9.51 14.78
C GLU A 5 -7.37 8.01 14.80
N TYR A 6 -7.33 7.33 13.65
CA TYR A 6 -6.98 5.90 13.63
C TYR A 6 -5.58 5.60 14.20
N PHE A 7 -4.66 6.57 14.20
CA PHE A 7 -3.33 6.43 14.79
C PHE A 7 -3.33 6.34 16.33
N THR A 8 -4.31 6.95 16.99
CA THR A 8 -4.44 6.92 18.47
C THR A 8 -5.47 5.91 18.94
N GLY A 9 -6.49 5.62 18.11
CA GLY A 9 -7.57 4.69 18.45
C GLY A 9 -7.29 3.23 18.05
N VAL A 10 -6.73 2.99 16.87
CA VAL A 10 -6.64 1.64 16.27
C VAL A 10 -5.21 1.14 16.15
N GLN A 11 -4.28 2.02 15.76
CA GLN A 11 -2.89 1.63 15.56
C GLN A 11 -2.11 1.60 16.86
N SER A 12 -1.36 0.52 17.08
CA SER A 12 -0.46 0.36 18.22
C SER A 12 1.02 0.54 17.85
N GLU A 13 1.39 0.23 16.60
CA GLU A 13 2.78 0.32 16.11
C GLU A 13 2.97 1.32 14.97
N VAL A 14 1.95 1.54 14.14
CA VAL A 14 2.02 2.45 12.98
C VAL A 14 1.83 3.88 13.45
N THR A 15 2.76 4.75 13.07
CA THR A 15 2.73 6.19 13.40
C THR A 15 2.47 7.04 12.17
N PRO A 16 2.03 8.31 12.33
CA PRO A 16 1.87 9.24 11.22
C PRO A 16 3.15 9.41 10.38
N SER A 17 4.32 9.45 11.03
CA SER A 17 5.62 9.55 10.35
C SER A 17 5.91 8.32 9.48
N MET A 18 5.56 7.11 9.95
CA MET A 18 5.73 5.90 9.14
C MET A 18 4.80 5.90 7.92
N ARG A 19 3.56 6.40 8.08
CA ARG A 19 2.62 6.57 6.96
C ARG A 19 3.12 7.60 5.94
N ALA A 20 3.76 8.68 6.38
CA ALA A 20 4.38 9.66 5.47
C ALA A 20 5.51 9.03 4.64
N VAL A 21 6.44 8.32 5.29
CA VAL A 21 7.52 7.59 4.60
C VAL A 21 6.98 6.54 3.62
N LEU A 22 5.91 5.84 4.00
CA LEU A 22 5.23 4.90 3.11
C LEU A 22 4.65 5.58 1.87
N ALA A 23 4.04 6.76 2.04
CA ALA A 23 3.46 7.52 0.94
C ALA A 23 4.54 8.02 -0.04
N ASP A 24 5.69 8.49 0.46
CA ASP A 24 6.83 8.88 -0.38
C ASP A 24 7.38 7.70 -1.18
N TRP A 25 7.44 6.52 -0.55
CA TRP A 25 7.83 5.29 -1.22
C TRP A 25 6.83 4.88 -2.31
N MET A 26 5.52 4.91 -2.02
CA MET A 26 4.47 4.65 -3.03
C MET A 26 4.50 5.65 -4.18
N HIS A 27 4.75 6.94 -3.90
CA HIS A 27 4.92 7.96 -4.93
C HIS A 27 6.12 7.65 -5.84
N SER A 28 7.23 7.16 -5.28
CA SER A 28 8.40 6.75 -6.05
C SER A 28 8.08 5.60 -7.02
N LEU A 29 7.26 4.62 -6.59
CA LEU A 29 6.78 3.54 -7.46
C LEU A 29 5.85 4.07 -8.56
N HIS A 30 4.90 4.93 -8.19
CA HIS A 30 3.99 5.59 -9.13
C HIS A 30 4.76 6.30 -10.27
N VAL A 31 5.77 7.09 -9.92
CA VAL A 31 6.63 7.78 -10.90
C VAL A 31 7.43 6.77 -11.73
N SER A 32 8.05 5.78 -11.09
CA SER A 32 8.91 4.80 -11.78
C SER A 32 8.15 3.92 -12.77
N TRP A 33 6.89 3.59 -12.49
CA TRP A 33 6.07 2.74 -13.35
C TRP A 33 5.15 3.55 -14.29
N GLY A 34 5.19 4.88 -14.20
CA GLY A 34 4.34 5.75 -15.01
C GLY A 34 2.85 5.52 -14.77
N LEU A 35 2.47 5.21 -13.52
CA LEU A 35 1.09 4.97 -13.15
C LEU A 35 0.27 6.27 -13.26
N ARG A 36 -1.05 6.14 -13.41
CA ARG A 36 -1.95 7.28 -13.34
C ARG A 36 -2.04 7.85 -11.92
N PRO A 37 -2.26 9.16 -11.74
CA PRO A 37 -2.47 9.76 -10.42
C PRO A 37 -3.62 9.11 -9.64
N GLU A 38 -4.70 8.73 -10.34
CA GLU A 38 -5.86 8.04 -9.78
C GLU A 38 -5.45 6.73 -9.08
N THR A 39 -4.48 6.01 -9.65
CA THR A 39 -3.93 4.77 -9.10
C THR A 39 -3.22 5.02 -7.77
N LEU A 40 -2.41 6.07 -7.68
CA LEU A 40 -1.73 6.42 -6.43
C LEU A 40 -2.71 6.89 -5.37
N TYR A 41 -3.64 7.77 -5.72
CA TYR A 41 -4.63 8.31 -4.77
C TYR A 41 -5.59 7.25 -4.26
N GLY A 42 -6.06 6.36 -5.14
CA GLY A 42 -6.87 5.20 -4.78
C GLY A 42 -6.13 4.27 -3.83
N ALA A 43 -4.87 3.95 -4.13
CA ALA A 43 -4.04 3.12 -3.27
C ALA A 43 -3.83 3.75 -1.88
N LEU A 44 -3.48 5.03 -1.79
CA LEU A 44 -3.31 5.73 -0.51
C LEU A 44 -4.61 5.75 0.31
N GLN A 45 -5.74 5.97 -0.35
CA GLN A 45 -7.05 5.94 0.31
C GLN A 45 -7.40 4.53 0.81
N LEU A 46 -7.04 3.48 0.08
CA LEU A 46 -7.21 2.09 0.51
C LEU A 46 -6.34 1.77 1.73
N VAL A 47 -5.09 2.24 1.75
CA VAL A 47 -4.19 2.11 2.91
C VAL A 47 -4.81 2.75 4.16
N ASP A 48 -5.19 4.03 4.08
CA ASP A 48 -5.73 4.76 5.26
C ASP A 48 -7.04 4.13 5.75
N ARG A 49 -7.88 3.64 4.85
CA ARG A 49 -9.12 2.93 5.18
C ARG A 49 -8.85 1.60 5.87
N TYR A 50 -7.85 0.85 5.42
CA TYR A 50 -7.46 -0.40 6.07
C TYR A 50 -6.93 -0.13 7.48
N LEU A 51 -6.07 0.89 7.65
CA LEU A 51 -5.54 1.30 8.96
C LEU A 51 -6.63 1.86 9.90
N THR A 52 -7.74 2.37 9.36
CA THR A 52 -8.90 2.78 10.16
C THR A 52 -9.60 1.60 10.84
N HIS A 53 -9.52 0.40 10.28
CA HIS A 53 -10.27 -0.77 10.78
C HIS A 53 -9.39 -1.89 11.34
N HIS A 54 -8.09 -1.88 11.03
CA HIS A 54 -7.17 -2.97 11.36
C HIS A 54 -5.87 -2.45 11.94
N ALA A 55 -5.54 -2.89 13.16
CA ALA A 55 -4.21 -2.67 13.73
C ALA A 55 -3.16 -3.42 12.90
N VAL A 56 -2.15 -2.72 12.42
CA VAL A 56 -1.09 -3.27 11.56
C VAL A 56 0.24 -3.18 12.28
N SER A 57 1.04 -4.26 12.21
CA SER A 57 2.41 -4.21 12.72
C SER A 57 3.28 -3.36 11.80
N ARG A 58 4.34 -2.74 12.34
CA ARG A 58 5.32 -2.00 11.54
C ARG A 58 5.85 -2.82 10.37
N SER A 59 6.09 -4.11 10.61
CA SER A 59 6.61 -5.04 9.60
C SER A 59 5.66 -5.29 8.45
N ARG A 60 4.33 -5.14 8.62
CA ARG A 60 3.33 -5.43 7.59
C ARG A 60 2.84 -4.21 6.83
N LEU A 61 3.21 -3.01 7.26
CA LEU A 61 2.73 -1.76 6.66
C LEU A 61 3.05 -1.66 5.16
N GLN A 62 4.25 -2.09 4.74
CA GLN A 62 4.62 -2.13 3.33
C GLN A 62 3.78 -3.13 2.51
N LEU A 63 3.42 -4.27 3.11
CA LEU A 63 2.58 -5.28 2.46
C LEU A 63 1.16 -4.76 2.20
N VAL A 64 0.60 -4.00 3.16
CA VAL A 64 -0.70 -3.34 2.98
C VAL A 64 -0.65 -2.32 1.84
N ALA A 65 0.42 -1.54 1.74
CA ALA A 65 0.61 -0.60 0.63
C ALA A 65 0.73 -1.29 -0.73
N ILE A 66 1.46 -2.40 -0.80
CA ILE A 66 1.56 -3.22 -2.02
C ILE A 66 0.18 -3.72 -2.44
N ALA A 67 -0.56 -4.33 -1.51
CA ALA A 67 -1.91 -4.86 -1.79
C ALA A 67 -2.87 -3.76 -2.26
N ALA A 68 -2.84 -2.61 -1.60
CA ALA A 68 -3.64 -1.44 -1.99
C ALA A 68 -3.26 -0.92 -3.40
N LEU A 69 -1.97 -0.86 -3.71
CA LEU A 69 -1.48 -0.42 -5.02
C LEU A 69 -1.87 -1.41 -6.12
N MET A 70 -1.77 -2.71 -5.86
CA MET A 70 -2.24 -3.76 -6.78
C MET A 70 -3.74 -3.65 -7.07
N ALA A 71 -4.55 -3.49 -6.01
CA ALA A 71 -5.99 -3.32 -6.13
C ALA A 71 -6.35 -2.08 -6.95
N SER A 72 -5.66 -0.95 -6.72
CA SER A 72 -5.88 0.27 -7.50
C SER A 72 -5.41 0.11 -8.95
N CYS A 73 -4.28 -0.54 -9.19
CA CYS A 73 -3.78 -0.81 -10.55
C CYS A 73 -4.76 -1.65 -11.37
N LYS A 74 -5.44 -2.64 -10.77
CA LYS A 74 -6.45 -3.45 -11.47
C LYS A 74 -7.67 -2.67 -11.94
N LEU A 75 -8.00 -1.56 -11.28
CA LEU A 75 -9.15 -0.72 -11.61
C LEU A 75 -8.77 0.38 -12.60
N GLU A 76 -7.60 0.96 -12.41
CA GLU A 76 -7.19 2.16 -13.12
C GLU A 76 -6.31 1.83 -14.33
N GLU A 77 -5.31 0.95 -14.20
CA GLU A 77 -4.32 0.76 -15.26
C GLU A 77 -4.81 -0.17 -16.37
N GLN A 78 -4.58 0.24 -17.62
CA GLN A 78 -4.79 -0.64 -18.77
C GLN A 78 -3.76 -1.79 -18.78
N HIS A 79 -2.55 -1.52 -18.33
CA HIS A 79 -1.43 -2.44 -18.28
C HIS A 79 -0.78 -2.40 -16.89
N PRO A 80 -1.42 -3.04 -15.88
CA PRO A 80 -0.89 -3.03 -14.52
C PRO A 80 0.45 -3.78 -14.41
N PRO A 81 1.35 -3.38 -13.49
CA PRO A 81 2.57 -4.12 -13.21
C PRO A 81 2.28 -5.57 -12.82
N SER A 82 3.21 -6.48 -13.11
CA SER A 82 3.05 -7.88 -12.76
C SER A 82 3.22 -8.09 -11.26
N LEU A 83 2.67 -9.19 -10.73
CA LEU A 83 2.88 -9.60 -9.35
C LEU A 83 4.37 -9.72 -8.96
N ALA A 84 5.21 -10.11 -9.93
CA ALA A 84 6.65 -10.19 -9.73
C ALA A 84 7.29 -8.79 -9.59
N ASP A 85 6.82 -7.80 -10.35
CA ASP A 85 7.31 -6.41 -10.24
C ASP A 85 6.99 -5.83 -8.85
N PHE A 86 5.79 -6.12 -8.33
CA PHE A 86 5.41 -5.75 -6.96
C PHE A 86 6.32 -6.41 -5.92
N ALA A 87 6.54 -7.72 -6.00
CA ALA A 87 7.43 -8.42 -5.07
C ALA A 87 8.86 -7.85 -5.11
N ALA A 88 9.41 -7.65 -6.32
CA ALA A 88 10.75 -7.08 -6.51
C ALA A 88 10.87 -5.66 -5.94
N SER A 89 9.81 -4.85 -6.02
CA SER A 89 9.80 -3.48 -5.46
C SER A 89 9.98 -3.44 -3.93
N THR A 90 9.67 -4.55 -3.25
CA THR A 90 9.88 -4.71 -1.80
C THR A 90 11.30 -5.14 -1.45
N ARG A 91 12.22 -5.19 -2.42
CA ARG A 91 13.59 -5.70 -2.26
C ARG A 91 13.62 -7.11 -1.65
N ASP A 92 12.74 -7.97 -2.15
CA ASP A 92 12.57 -9.36 -1.71
C ASP A 92 12.19 -9.53 -0.23
N THR A 93 11.65 -8.47 0.40
CA THR A 93 11.09 -8.57 1.77
C THR A 93 9.90 -9.52 1.81
N TYR A 94 9.14 -9.62 0.71
CA TYR A 94 8.00 -10.54 0.58
C TYR A 94 8.11 -11.39 -0.66
N SER A 95 7.72 -12.65 -0.53
CA SER A 95 7.54 -13.54 -1.66
C SER A 95 6.33 -13.15 -2.51
N VAL A 96 6.35 -13.52 -3.80
CA VAL A 96 5.21 -13.43 -4.73
C VAL A 96 3.93 -14.02 -4.11
N SER A 97 4.07 -15.13 -3.37
CA SER A 97 2.98 -15.81 -2.66
C SER A 97 2.37 -14.96 -1.55
N GLU A 98 3.21 -14.26 -0.77
CA GLU A 98 2.76 -13.36 0.29
C GLU A 98 2.08 -12.13 -0.27
N VAL A 99 2.65 -11.53 -1.32
CA VAL A 99 2.08 -10.40 -2.04
C VAL A 99 0.70 -10.78 -2.60
N ARG A 100 0.57 -11.95 -3.24
CA ARG A 100 -0.72 -12.43 -3.76
C ARG A 100 -1.77 -12.60 -2.67
N ARG A 101 -1.39 -13.16 -1.52
CA ARG A 101 -2.33 -13.37 -0.40
C ARG A 101 -2.76 -12.05 0.24
N ALA A 102 -1.89 -11.04 0.24
CA ALA A 102 -2.22 -9.75 0.82
C ALA A 102 -3.29 -9.00 0.02
N GLU A 103 -3.40 -9.28 -1.28
CA GLU A 103 -4.42 -8.71 -2.15
C GLU A 103 -5.80 -9.40 -2.03
N MET A 104 -5.84 -10.68 -1.63
CA MET A 104 -7.06 -11.51 -1.60
C MET A 104 -7.89 -11.37 -0.32
#